data_AF-A0A3Q8W4K4-F1
#
_entry.id   AF-A0A3Q8W4K4-F1
#
_cell.length_a   1.000
_cell.length_b   1.000
_cell.length_c   1.000
_cell.angle_alpha   90.00
_cell.angle_beta   90.00
_cell.angle_gamma   90.00
#
_symmetry.space_group_name_H-M   'P 1'
#
loop_
_entity.id
_entity.type
_entity.pdbx_description
1 polymer ?
#
loop_
_entity_poly.entity_id
_entity_poly.type
_entity_poly.pdbx_seq_one_letter_code
_entity_poly.pdbx_strand_id
1 'polypeptide(L)'
;MDGRVRIYQLKYFPDGFPGSSQGRRAGIKRSFKKALEHDPDDWVLVVPCALTLSERAYVQDLGAGAERPRIRVLDRAWLDDKLALHADLESSFVRDDLREAARDYRAELAFLAGGTDDIAQRVGALGRRIDRLDLHWSIDVAYRNGAVVQTLRPKHPRAQQVSPIYFTVRGHFKDADPGLTAAVRRVVGFGTAEELILPASAIQELSVHGPEWLRIDGENAEVRMEPLSPAPGQGQSVELVFLDGSGAVRSVHEGTVRAMGKGQLGSSLDLAFTGLRLTFCHADDASVPTAASCAVDLTGLSCPDALQALDIYGQVMEGSAFRLRLNGEELAAGTFPGAGLTQEDRERLARLRLTVEDLHVVQQHARHHFSVPSELRPADRVLLRIARLLIEGHCVANPFLASLSIELNGQDSPVLRALSRAEAPPTGPCRPWRRAARRATTSRCAPQAGSPTGSTSPASATPPTSAP
;
A
#
# COMPACT_ATOMS: atom_id res chain seq x y z
N MET A 1 -6.62 -26.52 -11.89
CA MET A 1 -7.94 -27.15 -12.13
C MET A 1 -7.71 -28.42 -12.92
N ASP A 2 -8.25 -29.56 -12.51
CA ASP A 2 -7.91 -30.92 -13.02
C ASP A 2 -8.42 -31.26 -14.44
N GLY A 3 -8.83 -30.27 -15.25
CA GLY A 3 -9.27 -30.50 -16.64
C GLY A 3 -10.53 -31.38 -16.81
N ARG A 4 -11.17 -31.81 -15.71
CA ARG A 4 -12.32 -32.72 -15.76
C ARG A 4 -13.63 -32.02 -16.09
N VAL A 5 -14.40 -32.58 -17.02
CA VAL A 5 -15.70 -32.07 -17.44
C VAL A 5 -16.81 -32.80 -16.69
N ARG A 6 -17.60 -32.06 -15.89
CA ARG A 6 -18.76 -32.60 -15.16
C ARG A 6 -20.04 -31.92 -15.62
N ILE A 7 -21.02 -32.71 -16.04
CA ILE A 7 -22.32 -32.21 -16.50
C ILE A 7 -23.38 -32.50 -15.43
N TYR A 8 -24.04 -31.45 -14.95
CA TYR A 8 -25.21 -31.54 -14.08
C TYR A 8 -26.47 -31.35 -14.90
N GLN A 9 -27.44 -32.25 -14.75
CA GLN A 9 -28.68 -32.20 -15.52
C GLN A 9 -29.90 -32.29 -14.61
N LEU A 10 -30.63 -31.18 -14.50
CA LEU A 10 -31.87 -31.10 -13.74
C LEU A 10 -33.03 -31.70 -14.53
N LYS A 11 -33.78 -32.61 -13.92
CA LYS A 11 -35.05 -33.13 -14.43
C LYS A 11 -36.12 -33.01 -13.35
N TYR A 12 -37.09 -32.13 -13.59
CA TYR A 12 -38.17 -31.89 -12.65
C TYR A 12 -39.30 -32.90 -12.87
N PHE A 13 -39.34 -33.94 -12.01
CA PHE A 13 -40.40 -34.95 -11.99
C PHE A 13 -40.90 -35.14 -10.55
N PRO A 14 -41.95 -34.40 -10.12
CA PRO A 14 -42.37 -34.41 -8.71
C PRO A 14 -42.79 -35.81 -8.22
N ASP A 15 -43.35 -36.64 -9.09
CA ASP A 15 -43.83 -38.00 -8.76
C ASP A 15 -42.85 -39.12 -9.15
N GLY A 16 -41.58 -38.82 -9.42
CA GLY A 16 -40.62 -39.80 -9.92
C GLY A 16 -40.79 -40.14 -11.40
N PHE A 17 -40.29 -41.29 -11.84
CA PHE A 17 -40.40 -41.79 -13.23
C PHE A 17 -40.59 -43.32 -13.28
N PRO A 18 -41.73 -43.81 -12.77
CA PRO A 18 -41.98 -45.24 -12.63
C PRO A 18 -41.96 -45.94 -14.00
N GLY A 19 -41.77 -47.26 -14.02
CA GLY A 19 -41.61 -48.03 -15.26
C GLY A 19 -42.73 -47.86 -16.30
N SER A 20 -43.94 -47.47 -15.88
CA SER A 20 -45.08 -47.14 -16.74
C SER A 20 -44.99 -45.77 -17.42
N SER A 21 -44.12 -44.87 -16.96
CA SER A 21 -43.93 -43.52 -17.47
C SER A 21 -42.90 -43.46 -18.60
N GLN A 22 -43.16 -44.15 -19.71
CA GLN A 22 -42.23 -44.30 -20.84
C GLN A 22 -41.63 -42.97 -21.34
N GLY A 23 -42.41 -41.88 -21.32
CA GLY A 23 -41.95 -40.55 -21.74
C GLY A 23 -40.83 -39.96 -20.87
N ARG A 24 -40.87 -40.17 -19.54
CA ARG A 24 -39.88 -39.60 -18.60
C ARG A 24 -38.53 -40.30 -18.72
N ARG A 25 -38.52 -41.64 -18.77
CA ARG A 25 -37.30 -42.45 -19.00
C ARG A 25 -36.65 -42.15 -20.35
N ALA A 26 -37.46 -42.03 -21.41
CA ALA A 26 -36.98 -41.62 -22.73
C ALA A 26 -36.39 -40.19 -22.72
N GLY A 27 -36.97 -39.28 -21.94
CA GLY A 27 -36.43 -37.94 -21.71
C GLY A 27 -35.05 -37.95 -21.03
N ILE A 28 -34.86 -38.76 -19.99
CA ILE A 28 -33.56 -38.93 -19.30
C ILE A 28 -32.53 -39.54 -20.25
N LYS A 29 -32.90 -40.60 -20.99
CA LYS A 29 -31.99 -41.26 -21.96
C LYS A 29 -31.53 -40.31 -23.07
N ARG A 30 -32.43 -39.49 -23.62
CA ARG A 30 -32.06 -38.44 -24.60
C ARG A 30 -31.10 -37.42 -24.00
N SER A 31 -31.36 -37.01 -22.77
CA SER A 31 -30.50 -36.08 -22.02
C SER A 31 -29.09 -36.64 -21.78
N PHE A 32 -29.00 -37.91 -21.39
CA PHE A 32 -27.73 -38.62 -21.24
C PHE A 32 -26.98 -38.71 -22.58
N LYS A 33 -27.64 -39.14 -23.66
CA LYS A 33 -27.03 -39.22 -25.00
C LYS A 33 -26.48 -37.88 -25.46
N LYS A 34 -27.22 -36.79 -25.22
CA LYS A 34 -26.76 -35.43 -25.54
C LYS A 34 -25.55 -35.02 -24.69
N ALA A 35 -25.50 -35.41 -23.43
CA ALA A 35 -24.34 -35.13 -22.57
C ALA A 35 -23.07 -35.86 -23.05
N LEU A 36 -23.19 -37.07 -23.61
CA LEU A 36 -22.06 -37.82 -24.18
C LEU A 36 -21.39 -37.10 -25.36
N GLU A 37 -22.08 -36.21 -26.07
CA GLU A 37 -21.51 -35.42 -27.17
C GLU A 37 -20.39 -34.47 -26.70
N HIS A 38 -20.29 -34.23 -25.39
CA HIS A 38 -19.28 -33.34 -24.78
C HIS A 38 -18.16 -34.10 -24.05
N ASP A 39 -18.07 -35.42 -24.20
CA ASP A 39 -17.08 -36.30 -23.54
C ASP A 39 -16.86 -36.02 -22.02
N PRO A 40 -17.92 -36.04 -21.20
CA PRO A 40 -17.79 -35.73 -19.77
C PRO A 40 -17.09 -36.85 -18.98
N ASP A 41 -16.34 -36.49 -17.95
CA ASP A 41 -15.83 -37.44 -16.94
C ASP A 41 -16.95 -37.89 -15.99
N ASP A 42 -17.88 -37.00 -15.66
CA ASP A 42 -18.99 -37.24 -14.73
C ASP A 42 -20.30 -36.70 -15.31
N TRP A 43 -21.36 -37.50 -15.26
CA TRP A 43 -22.71 -37.07 -15.55
C TRP A 43 -23.60 -37.24 -14.32
N VAL A 44 -24.18 -36.13 -13.87
CA VAL A 44 -24.92 -36.05 -12.61
C VAL A 44 -26.37 -35.70 -12.91
N LEU A 45 -27.27 -36.66 -12.69
CA LEU A 45 -28.71 -36.41 -12.77
C LEU A 45 -29.20 -35.81 -11.45
N VAL A 46 -29.83 -34.64 -11.51
CA VAL A 46 -30.45 -33.98 -10.36
C VAL A 46 -31.96 -34.08 -10.48
N VAL A 47 -32.63 -34.70 -9.49
CA VAL A 47 -34.08 -34.93 -9.51
C VAL A 47 -34.66 -34.55 -8.14
N PRO A 48 -35.60 -33.60 -8.06
CA PRO A 48 -36.18 -33.16 -6.78
C PRO A 48 -37.31 -34.08 -6.31
N CYS A 49 -37.10 -35.40 -6.39
CA CYS A 49 -38.00 -36.42 -5.86
C CYS A 49 -37.19 -37.61 -5.32
N ALA A 50 -37.81 -38.42 -4.48
CA ALA A 50 -37.18 -39.66 -4.00
C ALA A 50 -37.28 -40.72 -5.10
N LEU A 51 -36.14 -41.28 -5.50
CA LEU A 51 -36.12 -42.33 -6.51
C LEU A 51 -36.24 -43.70 -5.88
N THR A 52 -37.08 -44.54 -6.47
CA THR A 52 -37.13 -45.97 -6.14
C THR A 52 -35.82 -46.65 -6.56
N LEU A 53 -35.52 -47.81 -5.95
CA LEU A 53 -34.35 -48.63 -6.33
C LEU A 53 -34.34 -48.95 -7.84
N SER A 54 -35.51 -49.23 -8.42
CA SER A 54 -35.65 -49.55 -9.86
C SER A 54 -35.34 -48.37 -10.79
N GLU A 55 -35.67 -47.15 -10.36
CA GLU A 55 -35.41 -45.92 -11.11
C GLU A 55 -33.94 -45.52 -11.03
N ARG A 56 -33.35 -45.67 -9.83
CA ARG A 56 -31.92 -45.45 -9.62
C ARG A 56 -31.07 -46.44 -10.44
N ALA A 57 -31.45 -47.72 -10.42
CA ALA A 57 -30.82 -48.75 -11.24
C ALA A 57 -30.91 -48.40 -12.74
N TYR A 58 -32.10 -48.02 -13.24
CA TYR A 58 -32.26 -47.59 -14.63
C TYR A 58 -31.31 -46.46 -15.04
N VAL A 59 -31.09 -45.46 -14.17
CA VAL A 59 -30.17 -44.35 -14.47
C VAL A 59 -28.72 -44.80 -14.45
N GLN A 60 -28.33 -45.65 -13.49
CA GLN A 60 -26.98 -46.23 -13.41
C GLN A 60 -26.67 -47.12 -14.62
N ASP A 61 -27.67 -47.87 -15.09
CA ASP A 61 -27.55 -48.76 -16.25
C ASP A 61 -27.40 -48.01 -17.58
N LEU A 62 -27.67 -46.70 -17.64
CA LEU A 62 -27.46 -45.90 -18.87
C LEU A 62 -25.99 -45.90 -19.32
N GLY A 63 -25.05 -46.08 -18.38
CA GLY A 63 -23.61 -46.14 -18.62
C GLY A 63 -23.03 -47.54 -18.45
N ALA A 64 -23.86 -48.58 -18.36
CA ALA A 64 -23.38 -49.95 -18.20
C ALA A 64 -22.45 -50.34 -19.37
N GLY A 65 -21.21 -50.69 -19.04
CA GLY A 65 -20.18 -51.08 -20.00
C GLY A 65 -19.27 -49.95 -20.50
N ALA A 66 -19.46 -48.71 -20.05
CA ALA A 66 -18.56 -47.61 -20.35
C ALA A 66 -17.77 -47.19 -19.10
N GLU A 67 -16.45 -46.96 -19.24
CA GLU A 67 -15.64 -46.41 -18.15
C GLU A 67 -15.99 -44.94 -17.84
N ARG A 68 -16.57 -44.23 -18.81
CA ARG A 68 -16.98 -42.81 -18.72
C ARG A 68 -18.27 -42.52 -19.49
N PRO A 69 -19.09 -41.55 -19.03
CA PRO A 69 -18.97 -40.81 -17.77
C PRO A 69 -19.35 -41.64 -16.55
N ARG A 70 -18.79 -41.30 -15.38
CA ARG A 70 -19.30 -41.80 -14.09
C ARG A 70 -20.69 -41.22 -13.84
N ILE A 71 -21.68 -42.10 -13.65
CA ILE A 71 -23.07 -41.70 -13.43
C ILE A 71 -23.33 -41.51 -11.94
N ARG A 72 -23.82 -40.33 -11.57
CA ARG A 72 -24.28 -40.02 -10.21
C ARG A 72 -25.71 -39.52 -10.24
N VAL A 73 -26.44 -39.79 -9.16
CA VAL A 73 -27.81 -39.33 -9.01
C VAL A 73 -27.94 -38.58 -7.69
N LEU A 74 -28.36 -37.32 -7.77
CA LEU A 74 -28.69 -36.46 -6.65
C LEU A 74 -30.21 -36.36 -6.59
N ASP A 75 -30.80 -37.16 -5.71
CA ASP A 75 -32.24 -37.23 -5.48
C ASP A 75 -32.64 -36.39 -4.26
N ARG A 76 -33.94 -36.41 -3.92
CA ARG A 76 -34.48 -35.61 -2.81
C ARG A 76 -33.73 -35.83 -1.49
N ALA A 77 -33.42 -37.06 -1.12
CA ALA A 77 -32.70 -37.32 0.14
C ALA A 77 -31.35 -36.59 0.20
N TRP A 78 -30.59 -36.63 -0.91
CA TRP A 78 -29.32 -35.90 -0.98
C TRP A 78 -29.52 -34.39 -0.98
N LEU A 79 -30.53 -33.89 -1.69
CA LEU A 79 -30.85 -32.46 -1.73
C LEU A 79 -31.28 -31.94 -0.35
N ASP A 80 -32.13 -32.69 0.35
CA ASP A 80 -32.60 -32.38 1.70
C ASP A 80 -31.42 -32.38 2.70
N ASP A 81 -30.50 -33.36 2.61
CA ASP A 81 -29.26 -33.37 3.41
C ASP A 81 -28.37 -32.14 3.14
N LYS A 82 -28.29 -31.70 1.88
CA LYS A 82 -27.52 -30.49 1.53
C LYS A 82 -28.22 -29.21 1.94
N LEU A 83 -29.54 -29.13 1.85
CA LEU A 83 -30.32 -28.01 2.34
C LEU A 83 -30.23 -27.91 3.88
N ALA A 84 -30.23 -29.02 4.59
CA ALA A 84 -30.06 -29.05 6.05
C ALA A 84 -28.71 -28.48 6.51
N LEU A 85 -27.64 -28.66 5.72
CA LEU A 85 -26.32 -28.07 5.97
C LEU A 85 -26.27 -26.56 5.70
N HIS A 86 -27.26 -26.03 4.99
CA HIS A 86 -27.32 -24.65 4.52
C HIS A 86 -28.72 -24.07 4.76
N ALA A 87 -29.11 -23.97 6.04
CA ALA A 87 -30.43 -23.50 6.45
C ALA A 87 -30.77 -22.07 5.98
N ASP A 88 -29.75 -21.27 5.63
CA ASP A 88 -29.90 -19.96 4.99
C ASP A 88 -30.48 -20.07 3.57
N LEU A 89 -30.13 -21.11 2.82
CA LEU A 89 -30.70 -21.39 1.49
C LEU A 89 -32.20 -21.67 1.58
N GLU A 90 -32.60 -22.60 2.46
CA GLU A 90 -34.01 -22.95 2.66
C GLU A 90 -34.82 -21.71 3.06
N SER A 91 -34.29 -20.93 4.00
CA SER A 91 -34.91 -19.69 4.46
C SER A 91 -35.06 -18.63 3.36
N SER A 92 -34.19 -18.61 2.34
CA SER A 92 -34.32 -17.68 1.21
C SER A 92 -35.50 -18.03 0.29
N PHE A 93 -35.92 -19.30 0.24
CA PHE A 93 -37.04 -19.78 -0.58
C PHE A 93 -38.38 -19.79 0.15
N VAL A 94 -38.38 -19.90 1.49
CA VAL A 94 -39.58 -19.93 2.33
C VAL A 94 -39.81 -18.54 2.95
N ARG A 95 -40.24 -17.56 2.15
CA ARG A 95 -40.64 -16.24 2.64
C ARG A 95 -42.04 -16.29 3.28
N ASP A 96 -42.13 -16.67 4.56
CA ASP A 96 -43.35 -16.45 5.38
C ASP A 96 -43.23 -15.09 6.11
N ASP A 97 -43.14 -14.02 5.31
CA ASP A 97 -42.71 -12.68 5.73
C ASP A 97 -43.59 -12.06 6.84
N LEU A 98 -44.86 -12.45 6.94
CA LEU A 98 -45.83 -11.80 7.84
C LEU A 98 -45.73 -12.25 9.29
N ARG A 99 -45.42 -13.53 9.56
CA ARG A 99 -45.31 -14.06 10.93
C ARG A 99 -43.98 -13.68 11.58
N GLU A 100 -42.89 -13.73 10.83
CA GLU A 100 -41.59 -13.25 11.31
C GLU A 100 -41.63 -11.74 11.56
N ALA A 101 -42.18 -10.94 10.63
CA ALA A 101 -42.32 -9.49 10.83
C ALA A 101 -43.14 -9.11 12.07
N ALA A 102 -44.21 -9.84 12.38
CA ALA A 102 -45.03 -9.59 13.57
C ALA A 102 -44.31 -9.93 14.89
N ARG A 103 -43.46 -10.97 14.91
CA ARG A 103 -42.62 -11.30 16.07
C ARG A 103 -41.54 -10.24 16.29
N ASP A 104 -40.90 -9.81 15.21
CA ASP A 104 -39.83 -8.83 15.25
C ASP A 104 -40.33 -7.46 15.71
N TYR A 105 -41.47 -7.00 15.20
CA TYR A 105 -42.10 -5.74 15.65
C TYR A 105 -42.38 -5.74 17.16
N ARG A 106 -42.82 -6.88 17.71
CA ARG A 106 -43.06 -7.03 19.15
C ARG A 106 -41.77 -7.08 19.97
N ALA A 107 -40.69 -7.61 19.38
CA ALA A 107 -39.37 -7.65 20.02
C ALA A 107 -38.70 -6.26 20.01
N GLU A 108 -38.89 -5.45 18.97
CA GLU A 108 -38.39 -4.06 18.91
C GLU A 108 -39.03 -3.17 19.99
N LEU A 109 -40.31 -3.38 20.29
CA LEU A 109 -41.05 -2.67 21.35
C LEU A 109 -40.72 -3.14 22.77
N ALA A 110 -40.06 -4.29 22.93
CA ALA A 110 -39.74 -4.83 24.25
C ALA A 110 -38.56 -4.05 24.87
N PHE A 111 -38.71 -3.66 26.13
CA PHE A 111 -37.64 -3.07 26.94
C PHE A 111 -36.46 -4.05 27.06
N LEU A 112 -35.21 -3.57 26.98
CA LEU A 112 -33.98 -4.38 27.12
C LEU A 112 -33.75 -4.82 28.59
N ALA A 113 -34.74 -5.48 29.17
CA ALA A 113 -34.75 -5.88 30.58
C ALA A 113 -33.68 -6.94 30.91
N GLY A 114 -33.31 -7.78 29.94
CA GLY A 114 -32.26 -8.80 30.05
C GLY A 114 -30.84 -8.29 29.79
N GLY A 115 -30.65 -6.96 29.63
CA GLY A 115 -29.31 -6.37 29.48
C GLY A 115 -28.63 -6.77 28.17
N THR A 116 -27.38 -7.24 28.25
CA THR A 116 -26.53 -7.55 27.08
C THR A 116 -26.98 -8.80 26.32
N ASP A 117 -27.60 -9.76 26.98
CA ASP A 117 -28.05 -11.01 26.35
C ASP A 117 -29.22 -10.76 25.39
N ASP A 118 -30.15 -9.88 25.77
CA ASP A 118 -31.24 -9.42 24.89
C ASP A 118 -30.68 -8.73 23.63
N ILE A 119 -29.62 -7.94 23.79
CA ILE A 119 -28.95 -7.27 22.68
C ILE A 119 -28.30 -8.32 21.76
N ALA A 120 -27.54 -9.26 22.31
CA ALA A 120 -26.89 -10.32 21.54
C ALA A 120 -27.92 -11.16 20.78
N GLN A 121 -29.04 -11.51 21.41
CA GLN A 121 -30.12 -12.26 20.77
C GLN A 121 -30.75 -11.48 19.61
N ARG A 122 -31.02 -10.18 19.79
CA ARG A 122 -31.58 -9.31 18.74
C ARG A 122 -30.61 -9.13 17.58
N VAL A 123 -29.34 -8.83 17.87
CA VAL A 123 -28.29 -8.69 16.86
C VAL A 123 -28.13 -10.00 16.09
N GLY A 124 -28.14 -11.15 16.78
CA GLY A 124 -28.08 -12.46 16.13
C GLY A 124 -29.31 -12.79 15.26
N ALA A 125 -30.52 -12.40 15.69
CA ALA A 125 -31.73 -12.55 14.89
C ALA A 125 -31.71 -11.65 13.65
N LEU A 126 -31.29 -10.39 13.81
CA LEU A 126 -31.10 -9.45 12.71
C LEU A 126 -30.05 -9.96 11.72
N GLY A 127 -28.91 -10.46 12.21
CA GLY A 127 -27.86 -11.05 11.38
C GLY A 127 -28.38 -12.20 10.52
N ARG A 128 -29.15 -13.13 11.11
CA ARG A 128 -29.80 -14.22 10.35
C ARG A 128 -30.77 -13.71 9.28
N ARG A 129 -31.45 -12.60 9.51
CA ARG A 129 -32.37 -12.00 8.54
C ARG A 129 -31.61 -11.33 7.39
N ILE A 130 -30.53 -10.62 7.70
CA ILE A 130 -29.62 -10.04 6.70
C ILE A 130 -29.02 -11.16 5.84
N ASP A 131 -28.58 -12.26 6.45
CA ASP A 131 -28.10 -13.45 5.75
C ASP A 131 -29.17 -14.12 4.87
N ARG A 132 -30.46 -13.75 4.93
CA ARG A 132 -31.48 -14.30 4.01
C ARG A 132 -31.73 -13.42 2.80
N LEU A 133 -31.25 -12.18 2.80
CA LEU A 133 -31.52 -11.20 1.74
C LEU A 133 -30.89 -11.60 0.40
N ASP A 134 -29.73 -12.27 0.43
CA ASP A 134 -29.01 -12.71 -0.75
C ASP A 134 -28.36 -14.09 -0.56
N LEU A 135 -28.20 -14.79 -1.68
CA LEU A 135 -27.50 -16.07 -1.74
C LEU A 135 -25.97 -15.91 -1.61
N HIS A 136 -25.42 -14.79 -2.09
CA HIS A 136 -23.99 -14.60 -2.33
C HIS A 136 -23.36 -13.55 -1.40
N TRP A 137 -24.16 -12.59 -0.93
CA TRP A 137 -23.71 -11.46 -0.12
C TRP A 137 -24.41 -11.39 1.24
N SER A 138 -23.75 -10.75 2.19
CA SER A 138 -24.31 -10.37 3.49
C SER A 138 -23.74 -9.01 3.91
N ILE A 139 -24.31 -8.41 4.95
CA ILE A 139 -23.84 -7.15 5.53
C ILE A 139 -23.57 -7.34 7.02
N ASP A 140 -22.39 -6.95 7.46
CA ASP A 140 -22.09 -6.79 8.87
C ASP A 140 -22.42 -5.35 9.29
N VAL A 141 -23.29 -5.17 10.29
CA VAL A 141 -23.75 -3.85 10.76
C VAL A 141 -23.10 -3.53 12.10
N ALA A 142 -22.51 -2.34 12.22
CA ALA A 142 -21.93 -1.83 13.46
C ALA A 142 -22.41 -0.39 13.73
N TYR A 143 -22.55 -0.02 14.99
CA TYR A 143 -22.77 1.37 15.39
C TYR A 143 -21.47 1.94 15.96
N ARG A 144 -20.93 3.01 15.34
CA ARG A 144 -19.68 3.65 15.76
C ARG A 144 -19.83 5.17 15.65
N ASN A 145 -19.43 5.90 16.69
CA ASN A 145 -19.39 7.36 16.71
C ASN A 145 -20.69 8.05 16.24
N GLY A 146 -21.84 7.54 16.66
CA GLY A 146 -23.13 8.11 16.28
C GLY A 146 -23.69 7.62 14.94
N ALA A 147 -22.93 6.83 14.18
CA ALA A 147 -23.28 6.39 12.83
C ALA A 147 -23.39 4.87 12.71
N VAL A 148 -24.27 4.43 11.80
CA VAL A 148 -24.38 3.03 11.40
C VAL A 148 -23.37 2.78 10.26
N VAL A 149 -22.46 1.83 10.47
CA VAL A 149 -21.49 1.36 9.48
C VAL A 149 -21.95 0.01 8.97
N GLN A 150 -22.10 -0.11 7.65
CA GLN A 150 -22.47 -1.34 6.97
C GLN A 150 -21.27 -1.86 6.17
N THR A 151 -20.84 -3.08 6.47
CA THR A 151 -19.71 -3.73 5.78
C THR A 151 -20.25 -4.88 4.93
N LEU A 152 -20.17 -4.74 3.62
CA LEU A 152 -20.56 -5.78 2.69
C LEU A 152 -19.54 -6.93 2.71
N ARG A 153 -20.00 -8.17 2.86
CA ARG A 153 -19.15 -9.36 2.94
C ARG A 153 -19.62 -10.47 1.99
N PRO A 154 -18.71 -11.12 1.24
CA PRO A 154 -19.06 -12.29 0.45
C PRO A 154 -19.31 -13.49 1.37
N LYS A 155 -20.36 -14.27 1.08
CA LYS A 155 -20.64 -15.53 1.79
C LYS A 155 -19.76 -16.69 1.31
N HIS A 156 -19.23 -16.59 0.10
CA HIS A 156 -18.33 -17.59 -0.47
C HIS A 156 -17.32 -16.95 -1.43
N PRO A 157 -16.17 -17.59 -1.72
CA PRO A 157 -15.07 -16.99 -2.50
C PRO A 157 -15.39 -16.57 -3.94
N ARG A 158 -16.51 -17.05 -4.50
CA ARG A 158 -16.97 -16.74 -5.87
C ARG A 158 -18.12 -15.75 -5.95
N ALA A 159 -18.53 -15.11 -4.85
CA ALA A 159 -19.73 -14.25 -4.81
C ALA A 159 -19.69 -13.15 -5.87
N GLN A 160 -18.54 -12.49 -6.01
CA GLN A 160 -18.23 -11.47 -7.00
C GLN A 160 -18.28 -11.94 -8.46
N GLN A 161 -18.16 -13.25 -8.73
CA GLN A 161 -18.24 -13.80 -10.09
C GLN A 161 -19.68 -14.08 -10.52
N VAL A 162 -20.54 -14.47 -9.57
CA VAL A 162 -21.92 -14.92 -9.86
C VAL A 162 -22.96 -13.85 -9.56
N SER A 163 -22.66 -12.93 -8.64
CA SER A 163 -23.46 -11.76 -8.29
C SER A 163 -22.52 -10.56 -8.15
N PRO A 164 -22.02 -10.00 -9.27
CA PRO A 164 -21.08 -8.89 -9.23
C PRO A 164 -21.76 -7.62 -8.69
N ILE A 165 -20.99 -6.83 -7.95
CA ILE A 165 -21.41 -5.52 -7.44
C ILE A 165 -20.58 -4.47 -8.16
N TYR A 166 -21.27 -3.49 -8.70
CA TYR A 166 -20.70 -2.37 -9.43
C TYR A 166 -20.93 -1.11 -8.62
N PHE A 167 -19.97 -0.20 -8.62
CA PHE A 167 -20.17 1.15 -8.14
C PHE A 167 -19.73 2.12 -9.23
N THR A 168 -20.49 3.19 -9.39
CA THR A 168 -20.19 4.29 -10.31
C THR A 168 -20.00 5.54 -9.49
N VAL A 169 -18.84 6.17 -9.65
CA VAL A 169 -18.56 7.50 -9.10
C VAL A 169 -18.44 8.46 -10.27
N ARG A 170 -19.36 9.42 -10.36
CA ARG A 170 -19.22 10.55 -11.28
C ARG A 170 -18.74 11.74 -10.47
N GLY A 171 -17.68 12.38 -10.96
CA GLY A 171 -17.10 13.54 -10.29
C GLY A 171 -16.72 14.64 -11.28
N HIS A 172 -16.60 15.85 -10.76
CA HIS A 172 -16.20 17.04 -11.51
C HIS A 172 -14.67 17.17 -11.52
N PHE A 173 -13.95 16.16 -12.04
CA PHE A 173 -12.49 16.12 -11.94
C PHE A 173 -11.76 17.18 -12.81
N LYS A 174 -12.48 17.85 -13.72
CA LYS A 174 -11.90 18.87 -14.60
C LYS A 174 -11.50 20.14 -13.85
N ASP A 175 -12.28 20.52 -12.83
CA ASP A 175 -12.05 21.70 -12.01
C ASP A 175 -11.42 21.33 -10.65
N ALA A 176 -11.10 20.05 -10.46
CA ALA A 176 -10.50 19.56 -9.23
C ALA A 176 -9.03 19.98 -9.09
N ASP A 177 -8.54 19.95 -7.85
CA ASP A 177 -7.13 20.15 -7.55
C ASP A 177 -6.25 19.20 -8.40
N PRO A 178 -5.18 19.70 -9.05
CA PRO A 178 -4.28 18.86 -9.86
C PRO A 178 -3.74 17.63 -9.11
N GLY A 179 -3.56 17.73 -7.79
CA GLY A 179 -3.14 16.63 -6.93
C GLY A 179 -4.16 15.49 -6.90
N LEU A 180 -5.46 15.81 -6.80
CA LEU A 180 -6.54 14.82 -6.81
C LEU A 180 -6.61 14.10 -8.16
N THR A 181 -6.56 14.83 -9.28
CA THR A 181 -6.58 14.22 -10.61
C THR A 181 -5.37 13.31 -10.84
N ALA A 182 -4.20 13.70 -10.35
CA ALA A 182 -3.02 12.85 -10.37
C ALA A 182 -3.18 11.59 -9.50
N ALA A 183 -3.76 11.70 -8.31
CA ALA A 183 -4.03 10.57 -7.41
C ALA A 183 -5.04 9.59 -8.01
N VAL A 184 -6.16 10.09 -8.57
CA VAL A 184 -7.15 9.27 -9.29
C VAL A 184 -6.49 8.50 -10.43
N ARG A 185 -5.67 9.19 -11.24
CA ARG A 185 -4.95 8.56 -12.34
C ARG A 185 -3.99 7.46 -11.86
N ARG A 186 -3.27 7.67 -10.76
CA ARG A 186 -2.37 6.63 -10.20
C ARG A 186 -3.14 5.44 -9.64
N VAL A 187 -4.11 5.69 -8.76
CA VAL A 187 -4.83 4.63 -8.05
C VAL A 187 -5.81 3.90 -8.96
N VAL A 188 -6.71 4.60 -9.63
CA VAL A 188 -7.72 3.97 -10.52
C VAL A 188 -7.12 3.59 -11.88
N GLY A 189 -6.25 4.44 -12.41
CA GLY A 189 -5.64 4.22 -13.73
C GLY A 189 -4.57 3.14 -13.72
N PHE A 190 -3.68 3.11 -12.73
CA PHE A 190 -2.56 2.16 -12.69
C PHE A 190 -2.63 1.14 -11.54
N GLY A 191 -3.58 1.29 -10.62
CA GLY A 191 -3.74 0.37 -9.48
C GLY A 191 -2.72 0.58 -8.37
N THR A 192 -2.17 1.79 -8.19
CA THR A 192 -1.16 2.02 -7.13
C THR A 192 -1.73 1.76 -5.74
N ALA A 193 -0.90 1.27 -4.81
CA ALA A 193 -1.29 1.01 -3.43
C ALA A 193 -1.30 2.27 -2.55
N GLU A 194 -1.83 3.36 -3.08
CA GLU A 194 -2.05 4.61 -2.35
C GLU A 194 -3.52 4.69 -1.91
N GLU A 195 -3.79 5.30 -0.76
CA GLU A 195 -5.16 5.67 -0.39
C GLU A 195 -5.65 6.79 -1.31
N LEU A 196 -6.85 6.62 -1.86
CA LEU A 196 -7.53 7.66 -2.63
C LEU A 196 -8.76 8.13 -1.85
N ILE A 197 -8.77 9.40 -1.46
CA ILE A 197 -9.92 10.06 -0.85
C ILE A 197 -10.54 11.00 -1.88
N LEU A 198 -11.79 10.70 -2.27
CA LEU A 198 -12.62 11.56 -3.09
C LEU A 198 -13.57 12.32 -2.17
N PRO A 199 -13.33 13.62 -1.91
CA PRO A 199 -14.19 14.40 -1.02
C PRO A 199 -15.57 14.58 -1.64
N ALA A 200 -16.58 14.82 -0.80
CA ALA A 200 -17.96 15.06 -1.23
C ALA A 200 -18.09 16.17 -2.28
N SER A 201 -17.25 17.21 -2.21
CA SER A 201 -17.22 18.30 -3.20
C SER A 201 -16.76 17.86 -4.60
N ALA A 202 -15.98 16.78 -4.69
CA ALA A 202 -15.51 16.23 -5.97
C ALA A 202 -16.51 15.26 -6.60
N ILE A 203 -17.50 14.78 -5.85
CA ILE A 203 -18.46 13.75 -6.28
C ILE A 203 -19.79 14.40 -6.65
N GLN A 204 -20.22 14.16 -7.88
CA GLN A 204 -21.52 14.55 -8.40
C GLN A 204 -22.58 13.50 -8.05
N GLU A 205 -22.24 12.23 -8.28
CA GLU A 205 -23.17 11.12 -8.18
C GLU A 205 -22.39 9.87 -7.74
N LEU A 206 -22.89 9.19 -6.71
CA LEU A 206 -22.47 7.86 -6.32
C LEU A 206 -23.66 6.91 -6.52
N SER A 207 -23.48 5.89 -7.33
CA SER A 207 -24.44 4.78 -7.43
C SER A 207 -23.74 3.44 -7.16
N VAL A 208 -24.38 2.59 -6.37
CA VAL A 208 -23.97 1.21 -6.14
C VAL A 208 -25.07 0.29 -6.63
N HIS A 209 -24.70 -0.61 -7.54
CA HIS A 209 -25.58 -1.59 -8.17
C HIS A 209 -25.16 -3.00 -7.79
N GLY A 210 -26.08 -3.76 -7.21
CA GLY A 210 -25.87 -5.16 -6.84
C GLY A 210 -27.20 -5.91 -6.77
N PRO A 211 -27.35 -6.85 -5.83
CA PRO A 211 -28.64 -7.42 -5.46
C PRO A 211 -29.70 -6.34 -5.19
N GLU A 212 -30.98 -6.66 -5.33
CA GLU A 212 -32.09 -5.70 -5.22
C GLU A 212 -32.07 -4.85 -3.94
N TRP A 213 -31.64 -5.44 -2.81
CA TRP A 213 -31.52 -4.76 -1.52
C TRP A 213 -30.26 -3.88 -1.40
N LEU A 214 -29.26 -4.08 -2.26
CA LEU A 214 -28.02 -3.30 -2.32
C LEU A 214 -28.11 -2.29 -3.46
N ARG A 215 -28.93 -1.28 -3.25
CA ARG A 215 -28.98 -0.09 -4.10
C ARG A 215 -28.71 1.13 -3.25
N ILE A 216 -27.58 1.76 -3.48
CA ILE A 216 -27.19 2.99 -2.81
C ILE A 216 -27.10 4.06 -3.90
N ASP A 217 -28.03 5.01 -3.86
CA ASP A 217 -27.99 6.21 -4.69
C ASP A 217 -27.76 7.39 -3.73
N GLY A 218 -26.72 8.18 -3.96
CA GLY A 218 -26.35 9.25 -3.05
C GLY A 218 -25.67 10.43 -3.75
N GLU A 219 -25.97 11.62 -3.24
CA GLU A 219 -25.28 12.87 -3.53
C GLU A 219 -24.49 13.28 -2.28
N ASN A 220 -23.41 14.07 -2.44
CA ASN A 220 -22.55 14.53 -1.34
C ASN A 220 -21.90 13.40 -0.51
N ALA A 221 -21.51 12.30 -1.16
CA ALA A 221 -20.79 11.20 -0.52
C ALA A 221 -19.28 11.43 -0.59
N GLU A 222 -18.53 11.03 0.45
CA GLU A 222 -17.08 10.85 0.38
C GLU A 222 -16.77 9.40 0.02
N VAL A 223 -15.88 9.18 -0.94
CA VAL A 223 -15.43 7.83 -1.33
C VAL A 223 -13.97 7.67 -0.96
N ARG A 224 -13.68 6.65 -0.15
CA ARG A 224 -12.31 6.25 0.19
C ARG A 224 -12.01 4.92 -0.46
N MET A 225 -10.90 4.84 -1.17
CA MET A 225 -10.37 3.60 -1.72
C MET A 225 -9.04 3.31 -1.04
N GLU A 226 -9.00 2.18 -0.34
CA GLU A 226 -7.82 1.71 0.37
C GLU A 226 -7.18 0.53 -0.38
N PRO A 227 -5.85 0.41 -0.37
CA PRO A 227 -5.19 -0.76 -0.94
C PRO A 227 -5.55 -2.03 -0.18
N LEU A 228 -5.63 -3.16 -0.90
CA LEU A 228 -5.80 -4.47 -0.29
C LEU A 228 -4.60 -4.79 0.62
N SER A 229 -4.88 -5.43 1.76
CA SER A 229 -3.87 -5.89 2.71
C SER A 229 -4.01 -7.41 2.97
N PRO A 230 -2.96 -8.22 2.71
CA PRO A 230 -1.70 -7.83 2.08
C PRO A 230 -1.89 -7.48 0.60
N ALA A 231 -1.05 -6.58 0.08
CA ALA A 231 -1.11 -6.22 -1.33
C ALA A 231 -0.59 -7.39 -2.20
N PRO A 232 -1.09 -7.54 -3.44
CA PRO A 232 -0.57 -8.55 -4.36
C PRO A 232 0.95 -8.43 -4.54
N GLY A 233 1.66 -9.55 -4.48
CA GLY A 233 3.12 -9.61 -4.61
C GLY A 233 3.90 -9.10 -3.39
N GLN A 234 3.24 -8.60 -2.34
CA GLN A 234 3.92 -8.05 -1.17
C GLN A 234 4.89 -9.06 -0.54
N GLY A 235 6.12 -8.62 -0.33
CA GLY A 235 7.20 -9.41 0.27
C GLY A 235 8.01 -10.28 -0.71
N GLN A 236 7.64 -10.32 -2.00
CA GLN A 236 8.46 -11.00 -3.00
C GLN A 236 9.82 -10.29 -3.17
N SER A 237 10.89 -11.08 -3.37
CA SER A 237 12.24 -10.57 -3.55
C SER A 237 12.42 -10.02 -4.97
N VAL A 238 13.00 -8.82 -5.05
CA VAL A 238 13.31 -8.16 -6.32
C VAL A 238 14.79 -7.78 -6.38
N GLU A 239 15.39 -7.91 -7.56
CA GLU A 239 16.73 -7.38 -7.85
C GLU A 239 16.62 -6.25 -8.87
N LEU A 240 17.19 -5.10 -8.54
CA LEU A 240 17.40 -3.99 -9.46
C LEU A 240 18.87 -4.01 -9.92
N VAL A 241 19.07 -4.32 -11.20
CA VAL A 241 20.38 -4.45 -11.83
C VAL A 241 20.60 -3.22 -12.71
N PHE A 242 21.61 -2.41 -12.41
CA PHE A 242 22.01 -1.30 -13.28
C PHE A 242 23.08 -1.75 -14.26
N LEU A 243 22.97 -1.27 -15.50
CA LEU A 243 23.88 -1.62 -16.59
C LEU A 243 24.74 -0.41 -16.98
N ASP A 244 25.96 -0.68 -17.43
CA ASP A 244 26.81 0.33 -18.06
C ASP A 244 26.51 0.50 -19.56
N GLY A 245 27.24 1.40 -20.23
CA GLY A 245 27.06 1.66 -21.66
C GLY A 245 27.39 0.48 -22.59
N SER A 246 28.06 -0.57 -22.08
CA SER A 246 28.31 -1.82 -22.81
C SER A 246 27.22 -2.89 -22.55
N GLY A 247 26.27 -2.61 -21.65
CA GLY A 247 25.27 -3.56 -21.19
C GLY A 247 25.78 -4.53 -20.12
N ALA A 248 26.99 -4.32 -19.60
CA ALA A 248 27.53 -5.10 -18.49
C ALA A 248 26.94 -4.63 -17.15
N VAL A 249 26.91 -5.52 -16.17
CA VAL A 249 26.36 -5.23 -14.84
C VAL A 249 27.28 -4.26 -14.11
N ARG A 250 26.75 -3.07 -13.78
CA ARG A 250 27.43 -2.04 -12.99
C ARG A 250 27.20 -2.24 -11.48
N SER A 251 25.96 -2.49 -11.09
CA SER A 251 25.58 -2.77 -9.71
C SER A 251 24.29 -3.58 -9.64
N VAL A 252 24.07 -4.26 -8.52
CA VAL A 252 22.87 -5.05 -8.22
C VAL A 252 22.40 -4.67 -6.83
N HIS A 253 21.11 -4.42 -6.69
CA HIS A 253 20.48 -4.04 -5.42
C HIS A 253 19.28 -4.93 -5.15
N GLU A 254 19.26 -5.54 -3.97
CA GLU A 254 18.14 -6.35 -3.52
C GLU A 254 17.09 -5.47 -2.83
N GLY A 255 15.83 -5.79 -3.09
CA GLY A 255 14.68 -5.12 -2.48
C GLY A 255 13.51 -6.07 -2.32
N THR A 256 12.37 -5.50 -1.98
CA THR A 256 11.10 -6.23 -1.86
C THR A 256 9.97 -5.52 -2.58
N VAL A 257 9.04 -6.29 -3.11
CA VAL A 257 7.79 -5.76 -3.64
C VAL A 257 6.91 -5.33 -2.47
N ARG A 258 6.46 -4.08 -2.48
CA ARG A 258 5.44 -3.57 -1.54
C ARG A 258 4.04 -3.85 -2.04
N ALA A 259 3.81 -3.62 -3.33
CA ALA A 259 2.53 -3.85 -3.97
C ALA A 259 2.67 -4.00 -5.49
N MET A 260 1.80 -4.81 -6.07
CA MET A 260 1.55 -4.89 -7.50
C MET A 260 0.07 -4.61 -7.74
N GLY A 261 -0.21 -3.81 -8.76
CA GLY A 261 -1.57 -3.39 -9.07
C GLY A 261 -1.85 -3.37 -10.56
N LYS A 262 -3.14 -3.52 -10.89
CA LYS A 262 -3.66 -3.34 -12.25
C LYS A 262 -4.85 -2.37 -12.17
N GLY A 263 -4.75 -1.28 -12.90
CA GLY A 263 -5.82 -0.31 -13.10
C GLY A 263 -6.35 -0.35 -14.54
N GLN A 264 -7.18 0.64 -14.88
CA GLN A 264 -7.83 0.72 -16.19
C GLN A 264 -6.91 1.13 -17.33
N LEU A 265 -5.84 1.86 -17.03
CA LEU A 265 -4.87 2.39 -18.01
C LEU A 265 -3.60 1.54 -18.09
N GLY A 266 -3.35 0.67 -17.10
CA GLY A 266 -2.11 -0.06 -17.01
C GLY A 266 -1.89 -0.76 -15.68
N SER A 267 -0.64 -1.07 -15.39
CA SER A 267 -0.20 -1.71 -14.15
C SER A 267 0.77 -0.83 -13.36
N SER A 268 0.86 -1.08 -12.07
CA SER A 268 1.84 -0.46 -11.20
C SER A 268 2.64 -1.50 -10.42
N LEU A 269 3.88 -1.11 -10.12
CA LEU A 269 4.81 -1.89 -9.32
C LEU A 269 5.50 -0.96 -8.32
N ASP A 270 5.28 -1.22 -7.03
CA ASP A 270 5.86 -0.47 -5.92
C ASP A 270 6.90 -1.33 -5.22
N LEU A 271 8.13 -0.84 -5.15
CA LEU A 271 9.31 -1.53 -4.67
C LEU A 271 9.93 -0.77 -3.50
N ALA A 272 10.37 -1.51 -2.49
CA ALA A 272 11.14 -1.02 -1.38
C ALA A 272 12.57 -1.55 -1.45
N PHE A 273 13.53 -0.63 -1.39
CA PHE A 273 14.93 -0.86 -1.12
C PHE A 273 15.28 -0.19 0.21
N THR A 274 16.43 -0.51 0.80
CA THR A 274 16.89 0.16 2.01
C THR A 274 16.96 1.67 1.78
N GLY A 275 16.14 2.45 2.49
CA GLY A 275 16.12 3.91 2.39
C GLY A 275 15.49 4.50 1.12
N LEU A 276 14.89 3.67 0.26
CA LEU A 276 14.45 4.12 -1.07
C LEU A 276 13.20 3.38 -1.53
N ARG A 277 12.26 4.11 -2.13
CA ARG A 277 11.03 3.57 -2.75
C ARG A 277 11.02 3.89 -4.23
N LEU A 278 10.76 2.88 -5.05
CA LEU A 278 10.54 3.05 -6.50
C LEU A 278 9.12 2.63 -6.86
N THR A 279 8.42 3.49 -7.59
CA THR A 279 7.10 3.17 -8.15
C THR A 279 7.14 3.28 -9.65
N PHE A 280 6.79 2.20 -10.34
CA PHE A 280 6.58 2.17 -11.78
C PHE A 280 5.08 2.20 -12.09
N CYS A 281 4.68 2.99 -13.08
CA CYS A 281 3.36 2.98 -13.68
C CYS A 281 3.52 2.72 -15.18
N HIS A 282 3.24 1.50 -15.60
CA HIS A 282 3.33 1.04 -16.98
C HIS A 282 1.94 1.08 -17.62
N ALA A 283 1.80 1.79 -18.73
CA ALA A 283 0.54 1.86 -19.47
C ALA A 283 0.39 0.66 -20.41
N ASP A 284 -0.84 0.22 -20.63
CA ASP A 284 -1.12 -0.86 -21.59
C ASP A 284 -0.94 -0.41 -23.05
N ASP A 285 -1.10 0.89 -23.29
CA ASP A 285 -0.76 1.52 -24.55
C ASP A 285 0.76 1.72 -24.64
N ALA A 286 1.39 0.97 -25.55
CA ALA A 286 2.83 1.01 -25.78
C ALA A 286 3.35 2.39 -26.27
N SER A 287 2.47 3.29 -26.72
CA SER A 287 2.84 4.67 -27.08
C SER A 287 3.04 5.57 -25.86
N VAL A 288 2.52 5.17 -24.69
CA VAL A 288 2.64 5.92 -23.45
C VAL A 288 3.87 5.45 -22.69
N PRO A 289 4.85 6.34 -22.42
CA PRO A 289 6.06 5.95 -21.71
C PRO A 289 5.73 5.51 -20.27
N THR A 290 6.48 4.54 -19.77
CA THR A 290 6.39 4.11 -18.37
C THR A 290 6.86 5.24 -17.46
N ALA A 291 6.02 5.64 -16.53
CA ALA A 291 6.40 6.61 -15.51
C ALA A 291 7.10 5.89 -14.35
N ALA A 292 8.23 6.43 -13.89
CA ALA A 292 8.93 5.97 -12.71
C ALA A 292 9.08 7.12 -11.72
N SER A 293 8.72 6.89 -10.46
CA SER A 293 8.99 7.83 -9.37
C SER A 293 9.92 7.18 -8.35
N CYS A 294 10.78 8.00 -7.76
CA CYS A 294 11.74 7.59 -6.75
C CYS A 294 11.64 8.51 -5.55
N ALA A 295 11.46 7.95 -4.36
CA ALA A 295 11.51 8.66 -3.10
C ALA A 295 12.64 8.09 -2.24
N VAL A 296 13.41 8.97 -1.61
CA VAL A 296 14.53 8.60 -0.74
C VAL A 296 14.24 9.13 0.65
N ASP A 297 14.41 8.27 1.64
CA ASP A 297 14.37 8.63 3.06
C ASP A 297 15.60 8.03 3.75
N LEU A 298 16.50 8.91 4.18
CA LEU A 298 17.74 8.52 4.87
C LEU A 298 17.57 8.48 6.39
N THR A 299 16.41 8.87 6.89
CA THR A 299 16.17 9.05 8.32
C THR A 299 16.29 7.72 9.03
N GLY A 300 17.15 7.66 10.07
CA GLY A 300 17.31 6.44 10.86
C GLY A 300 18.20 5.37 10.24
N LEU A 301 18.67 5.54 8.99
CA LEU A 301 19.57 4.58 8.34
C LEU A 301 20.99 4.64 8.89
N SER A 302 21.72 3.53 8.82
CA SER A 302 23.17 3.54 9.01
C SER A 302 23.86 4.29 7.86
N CYS A 303 25.10 4.77 8.05
CA CYS A 303 25.82 5.43 6.96
C CYS A 303 26.02 4.52 5.71
N PRO A 304 26.40 3.23 5.83
CA PRO A 304 26.46 2.33 4.69
C PRO A 304 25.14 2.20 3.93
N ASP A 305 24.03 2.04 4.65
CA ASP A 305 22.69 1.90 4.05
C ASP A 305 22.26 3.19 3.34
N ALA A 306 22.53 4.34 3.95
CA ALA A 306 22.25 5.64 3.34
C ALA A 306 23.08 5.87 2.07
N LEU A 307 24.35 5.43 2.04
CA LEU A 307 25.18 5.49 0.84
C LEU A 307 24.62 4.60 -0.27
N GLN A 308 24.17 3.39 0.06
CA GLN A 308 23.51 2.49 -0.89
C GLN A 308 22.22 3.11 -1.46
N ALA A 309 21.39 3.72 -0.62
CA ALA A 309 20.19 4.43 -1.06
C ALA A 309 20.52 5.59 -2.02
N LEU A 310 21.57 6.37 -1.70
CA LEU A 310 22.05 7.46 -2.53
C LEU A 310 22.69 6.99 -3.85
N ASP A 311 23.33 5.82 -3.86
CA ASP A 311 23.83 5.18 -5.09
C ASP A 311 22.70 4.85 -6.06
N ILE A 312 21.68 4.13 -5.57
CA ILE A 312 20.49 3.77 -6.37
C ILE A 312 19.80 5.05 -6.86
N TYR A 313 19.59 6.02 -5.97
CA TYR A 313 18.97 7.29 -6.33
C TYR A 313 19.76 8.02 -7.42
N GLY A 314 21.07 8.13 -7.28
CA GLY A 314 21.93 8.73 -8.29
C GLY A 314 21.77 8.06 -9.65
N GLN A 315 21.79 6.72 -9.70
CA GLN A 315 21.64 5.96 -10.94
C GLN A 315 20.27 6.14 -11.61
N VAL A 316 19.19 6.18 -10.83
CA VAL A 316 17.83 6.46 -11.32
C VAL A 316 17.76 7.86 -11.91
N MET A 317 18.32 8.85 -11.22
CA MET A 317 18.25 10.25 -11.64
C MET A 317 19.14 10.56 -12.85
N GLU A 318 20.24 9.81 -13.03
CA GLU A 318 21.11 9.81 -14.21
C GLU A 318 20.46 9.20 -15.45
N GLY A 319 19.32 8.52 -15.32
CA GLY A 319 18.68 7.84 -16.45
C GLY A 319 19.37 6.52 -16.83
N SER A 320 20.01 5.86 -15.86
CA SER A 320 20.75 4.62 -16.10
C SER A 320 19.88 3.52 -16.71
N ALA A 321 20.49 2.68 -17.54
CA ALA A 321 19.88 1.45 -18.01
C ALA A 321 19.74 0.46 -16.84
N PHE A 322 18.62 -0.26 -16.79
CA PHE A 322 18.32 -1.20 -15.73
C PHE A 322 17.65 -2.49 -16.24
N ARG A 323 17.77 -3.55 -15.44
CA ARG A 323 16.93 -4.75 -15.47
C ARG A 323 16.34 -4.95 -14.09
N LEU A 324 15.10 -5.36 -14.05
CA LEU A 324 14.37 -5.71 -12.85
C LEU A 324 14.05 -7.19 -12.87
N ARG A 325 14.47 -7.91 -11.82
CA ARG A 325 14.20 -9.34 -11.70
C ARG A 325 13.35 -9.62 -10.48
N LEU A 326 12.31 -10.42 -10.65
CA LEU A 326 11.42 -10.86 -9.59
C LEU A 326 11.66 -12.35 -9.37
N ASN A 327 12.09 -12.74 -8.16
CA ASN A 327 12.49 -14.11 -7.85
C ASN A 327 13.50 -14.72 -8.87
N GLY A 328 14.42 -13.90 -9.37
CA GLY A 328 15.45 -14.29 -10.35
C GLY A 328 15.00 -14.28 -11.82
N GLU A 329 13.71 -14.16 -12.12
CA GLU A 329 13.20 -14.02 -13.49
C GLU A 329 13.15 -12.55 -13.92
N GLU A 330 13.57 -12.23 -15.14
CA GLU A 330 13.51 -10.87 -15.66
C GLU A 330 12.06 -10.43 -15.87
N LEU A 331 11.63 -9.42 -15.10
CA LEU A 331 10.30 -8.84 -15.16
C LEU A 331 10.25 -7.65 -16.12
N ALA A 332 11.28 -6.80 -16.11
CA ALA A 332 11.34 -5.61 -16.94
C ALA A 332 12.79 -5.19 -17.21
N ALA A 333 13.00 -4.47 -18.31
CA ALA A 333 14.27 -3.81 -18.62
C ALA A 333 13.99 -2.49 -19.33
N GLY A 334 14.90 -1.52 -19.19
CA GLY A 334 14.75 -0.24 -19.84
C GLY A 334 15.79 0.78 -19.39
N THR A 335 15.51 2.04 -19.65
CA THR A 335 16.28 3.18 -19.15
C THR A 335 15.36 4.05 -18.32
N PHE A 336 15.82 4.49 -17.15
CA PHE A 336 15.08 5.52 -16.44
C PHE A 336 15.00 6.78 -17.30
N PRO A 337 13.89 7.53 -17.27
CA PRO A 337 13.75 8.75 -18.07
C PRO A 337 14.78 9.83 -17.70
N GLY A 338 15.45 9.69 -16.55
CA GLY A 338 16.27 10.71 -15.94
C GLY A 338 15.37 11.85 -15.45
N ALA A 339 15.66 12.42 -14.28
CA ALA A 339 14.79 13.47 -13.75
C ALA A 339 15.00 14.85 -14.39
N GLY A 340 15.73 14.94 -15.51
CA GLY A 340 16.16 16.22 -16.06
C GLY A 340 16.91 17.07 -15.02
N LEU A 341 17.72 16.43 -14.16
CA LEU A 341 18.33 17.08 -13.01
C LEU A 341 19.03 18.37 -13.39
N THR A 342 18.73 19.43 -12.63
CA THR A 342 19.49 20.68 -12.75
C THR A 342 20.91 20.45 -12.25
N GLN A 343 21.84 21.34 -12.62
CA GLN A 343 23.19 21.31 -12.08
C GLN A 343 23.18 21.44 -10.54
N GLU A 344 22.27 22.26 -10.00
CA GLU A 344 22.11 22.45 -8.57
C GLU A 344 21.70 21.17 -7.84
N ASP A 345 20.80 20.38 -8.41
CA ASP A 345 20.37 19.10 -7.84
C ASP A 345 21.51 18.08 -7.81
N ARG A 346 22.29 17.99 -8.90
CA ARG A 346 23.48 17.12 -8.95
C ARG A 346 24.47 17.49 -7.87
N GLU A 347 24.74 18.79 -7.72
CA GLU A 347 25.64 19.26 -6.67
C GLU A 347 25.06 19.01 -5.28
N ARG A 348 23.75 19.18 -5.07
CA ARG A 348 23.10 18.89 -3.79
C ARG A 348 23.23 17.41 -3.43
N LEU A 349 23.00 16.52 -4.37
CA LEU A 349 23.16 15.08 -4.19
C LEU A 349 24.62 14.72 -3.88
N ALA A 350 25.57 15.25 -4.65
CA ALA A 350 26.99 15.03 -4.41
C ALA A 350 27.43 15.54 -3.02
N ARG A 351 26.93 16.71 -2.61
CA ARG A 351 27.20 17.27 -1.27
C ARG A 351 26.64 16.37 -0.16
N LEU A 352 25.41 15.88 -0.32
CA LEU A 352 24.78 14.98 0.65
C LEU A 352 25.57 13.69 0.78
N ARG A 353 25.90 13.05 -0.35
CA ARG A 353 26.72 11.83 -0.40
C ARG A 353 28.05 12.02 0.33
N LEU A 354 28.82 13.05 -0.02
CA LEU A 354 30.11 13.34 0.63
C LEU A 354 29.95 13.54 2.14
N THR A 355 28.86 14.15 2.59
CA THR A 355 28.60 14.35 4.02
C THR A 355 28.37 13.03 4.74
N VAL A 356 27.62 12.10 4.13
CA VAL A 356 27.39 10.76 4.68
C VAL A 356 28.68 9.92 4.65
N GLU A 357 29.49 10.04 3.61
CA GLU A 357 30.82 9.40 3.54
C GLU A 357 31.76 9.90 4.64
N ASP A 358 31.84 11.22 4.83
CA ASP A 358 32.65 11.81 5.89
C ASP A 358 32.17 11.37 7.28
N LEU A 359 30.85 11.36 7.50
CA LEU A 359 30.25 10.83 8.73
C LEU A 359 30.62 9.36 8.95
N HIS A 360 30.56 8.53 7.91
CA HIS A 360 30.91 7.13 8.00
C HIS A 360 32.36 6.92 8.47
N VAL A 361 33.32 7.65 7.88
CA VAL A 361 34.73 7.59 8.27
C VAL A 361 34.93 8.02 9.73
N VAL A 362 34.28 9.11 10.15
CA VAL A 362 34.35 9.60 11.53
C VAL A 362 33.79 8.58 12.52
N GLN A 363 32.64 7.98 12.21
CA GLN A 363 32.03 6.94 13.04
C GLN A 363 32.91 5.69 13.17
N GLN A 364 33.52 5.25 12.06
CA GLN A 364 34.46 4.11 12.07
C GLN A 364 35.69 4.40 12.94
N HIS A 365 36.28 5.60 12.82
CA HIS A 365 37.44 5.99 13.61
C HIS A 365 37.10 6.10 15.10
N ALA A 366 35.97 6.72 15.44
CA ALA A 366 35.51 6.88 16.81
C ALA A 366 34.95 5.59 17.43
N ARG A 367 34.70 4.54 16.62
CA ARG A 367 33.99 3.32 17.01
C ARG A 367 32.63 3.60 17.66
N HIS A 368 31.96 4.65 17.20
CA HIS A 368 30.65 5.06 17.68
C HIS A 368 29.69 5.16 16.50
N HIS A 369 28.73 4.24 16.45
CA HIS A 369 27.78 4.12 15.34
C HIS A 369 26.44 4.70 15.74
N PHE A 370 25.90 5.55 14.89
CA PHE A 370 24.55 6.10 15.02
C PHE A 370 23.96 6.34 13.63
N SER A 371 22.65 6.43 13.55
CA SER A 371 21.94 6.67 12.30
C SER A 371 22.22 8.04 11.71
N VAL A 372 22.09 8.18 10.40
CA VAL A 372 22.16 9.47 9.70
C VAL A 372 21.10 10.41 10.31
N PRO A 373 21.49 11.59 10.82
CA PRO A 373 20.54 12.56 11.37
C PRO A 373 19.54 13.02 10.32
N SER A 374 18.28 13.25 10.73
CA SER A 374 17.24 13.82 9.86
C SER A 374 17.59 15.22 9.35
N GLU A 375 18.44 15.94 10.09
CA GLU A 375 18.90 17.28 9.76
C GLU A 375 20.42 17.37 9.85
N LEU A 376 21.06 17.83 8.78
CA LEU A 376 22.49 18.12 8.72
C LEU A 376 22.68 19.60 8.38
N ARG A 377 23.20 20.37 9.33
CA ARG A 377 23.44 21.79 9.09
C ARG A 377 24.72 21.97 8.26
N PRO A 378 24.86 23.07 7.50
CA PRO A 378 26.08 23.36 6.75
C PRO A 378 27.35 23.33 7.61
N ALA A 379 27.27 23.77 8.88
CA ALA A 379 28.39 23.73 9.81
C ALA A 379 28.81 22.30 10.18
N ASP A 380 27.85 21.39 10.35
CA ASP A 380 28.12 19.99 10.70
C ASP A 380 28.91 19.30 9.58
N ARG A 381 28.58 19.60 8.32
CA ARG A 381 29.35 19.13 7.15
C ARG A 381 30.80 19.62 7.16
N VAL A 382 31.04 20.90 7.46
CA VAL A 382 32.41 21.44 7.53
C VAL A 382 33.21 20.75 8.63
N LEU A 383 32.60 20.55 9.81
CA LEU A 383 33.22 19.86 10.94
C LEU A 383 33.53 18.39 10.62
N LEU A 384 32.60 17.68 9.97
CA LEU A 384 32.82 16.30 9.51
C LEU A 384 33.98 16.21 8.52
N ARG A 385 34.06 17.15 7.58
CA ARG A 385 35.17 17.18 6.62
C ARG A 385 36.52 17.45 7.29
N ILE A 386 36.56 18.39 8.24
CA ILE A 386 37.75 18.67 9.06
C ILE A 386 38.16 17.42 9.85
N ALA A 387 37.20 16.76 10.50
CA ALA A 387 37.45 15.55 11.27
C ALA A 387 38.02 14.43 10.40
N ARG A 388 37.43 14.16 9.23
CA ARG A 388 37.96 13.19 8.27
C ARG A 388 39.39 13.50 7.85
N LEU A 389 39.67 14.74 7.47
CA LEU A 389 41.02 15.15 7.06
C LEU A 389 42.04 14.98 8.19
N LEU A 390 41.67 15.28 9.44
CA LEU A 390 42.51 15.02 10.62
C LEU A 390 42.76 13.52 10.83
N ILE A 391 41.73 12.69 10.67
CA ILE A 391 41.83 11.21 10.77
C ILE A 391 42.78 10.66 9.69
N GLU A 392 42.75 11.23 8.49
CA GLU A 392 43.63 10.87 7.36
C GLU A 392 45.06 11.44 7.51
N GLY A 393 45.35 12.22 8.57
CA GLY A 393 46.68 12.76 8.86
C GLY A 393 47.00 14.09 8.20
N HIS A 394 46.01 14.81 7.67
CA HIS A 394 46.19 16.12 7.04
C HIS A 394 46.16 17.27 8.06
N CYS A 395 46.93 18.33 7.78
CA CYS A 395 46.80 19.60 8.50
C CYS A 395 45.61 20.41 7.94
N VAL A 396 44.72 20.88 8.81
CA VAL A 396 43.50 21.59 8.44
C VAL A 396 43.40 22.96 9.10
N ALA A 397 42.90 23.94 8.37
CA ALA A 397 42.47 25.21 8.93
C ALA A 397 41.07 25.04 9.53
N ASN A 398 40.90 25.35 10.82
CA ASN A 398 39.59 25.33 11.45
C ASN A 398 38.95 26.73 11.40
N PRO A 399 37.89 26.94 10.61
CA PRO A 399 37.26 28.26 10.45
C PRO A 399 36.50 28.72 11.70
N PHE A 400 36.28 27.83 12.68
CA PHE A 400 35.55 28.12 13.90
C PHE A 400 36.48 28.43 15.10
N LEU A 401 37.78 28.14 14.99
CA LEU A 401 38.76 28.50 16.02
C LEU A 401 39.29 29.92 15.77
N ALA A 402 38.71 30.90 16.46
CA ALA A 402 39.14 32.30 16.37
C ALA A 402 40.49 32.56 17.07
N SER A 403 40.81 31.81 18.12
CA SER A 403 42.09 31.86 18.82
C SER A 403 42.42 30.50 19.42
N LEU A 404 43.71 30.16 19.42
CA LEU A 404 44.25 29.00 20.12
C LEU A 404 45.27 29.51 21.13
N SER A 405 44.93 29.43 22.42
CA SER A 405 45.87 29.71 23.51
C SER A 405 46.49 28.40 23.96
N ILE A 406 47.76 28.20 23.62
CA ILE A 406 48.58 27.12 24.15
C ILE A 406 49.45 27.72 25.25
N GLU A 407 49.29 27.25 26.49
CA GLU A 407 50.18 27.61 27.57
C GLU A 407 51.50 26.84 27.42
N LEU A 408 52.55 27.54 27.01
CA LEU A 408 53.89 26.98 26.93
C LEU A 408 54.48 26.95 28.35
N ASN A 409 54.42 25.79 29.00
CA ASN A 409 54.94 25.57 30.35
C ASN A 409 56.48 25.56 30.47
N GLY A 410 57.20 25.95 29.41
CA GLY A 410 58.66 25.98 29.36
C GLY A 410 59.34 24.62 29.26
N GLN A 411 58.60 23.50 29.22
CA GLN A 411 59.18 22.19 28.98
C GLN A 411 59.39 21.94 27.49
N ASP A 412 60.62 21.65 27.13
CA ASP A 412 61.01 21.36 25.76
C ASP A 412 60.44 20.00 25.32
N SER A 413 59.37 20.03 24.55
CA SER A 413 58.76 18.84 23.97
C SER A 413 59.30 18.59 22.55
N PRO A 414 59.83 17.39 22.25
CA PRO A 414 60.21 17.00 20.89
C PRO A 414 59.07 17.18 19.88
N VAL A 415 57.82 17.00 20.34
CA VAL A 415 56.59 17.18 19.53
C VAL A 415 56.37 18.65 19.18
N LEU A 416 56.58 19.57 20.14
CA LEU A 416 56.50 21.02 19.89
C LEU A 416 57.61 21.49 18.95
N ARG A 417 58.82 20.92 19.06
CA ARG A 417 59.92 21.18 18.11
C ARG A 417 59.60 20.66 16.71
N ALA A 418 58.90 19.54 16.57
CA ALA A 418 58.46 19.03 15.27
C ALA A 418 57.36 19.92 14.66
N LEU A 419 56.36 20.34 15.44
CA LEU A 419 55.28 21.21 14.98
C LEU A 419 55.75 22.62 14.60
N SER A 420 56.73 23.17 15.32
CA SER A 420 57.30 24.49 15.02
C SER A 420 58.32 24.49 13.87
N ARG A 421 58.93 23.34 13.58
CA ARG A 421 59.85 23.15 12.43
C ARG A 421 59.14 22.78 11.13
N ALA A 422 57.85 22.44 11.17
CA ALA A 422 57.03 22.22 9.99
C ALA A 422 56.70 23.57 9.31
N GLU A 423 57.72 24.32 8.88
CA GLU A 423 57.59 25.36 7.88
C GLU A 423 57.38 24.71 6.51
N ALA A 424 56.15 24.29 6.22
CA ALA A 424 55.68 24.16 4.86
C ALA A 424 54.52 25.14 4.68
N PRO A 425 54.66 26.19 3.84
CA PRO A 425 53.54 27.06 3.56
C PRO A 425 52.46 26.24 2.83
N PRO A 426 51.15 26.49 3.08
CA PRO A 426 50.12 25.97 2.20
C PRO A 426 50.31 26.61 0.82
N THR A 427 50.87 25.85 -0.13
CA THR A 427 50.88 26.22 -1.54
C THR A 427 49.48 26.04 -2.11
N GLY A 428 48.63 27.04 -1.89
CA GLY A 428 47.30 27.19 -2.50
C GLY A 428 46.87 28.65 -2.43
N PRO A 429 46.22 29.23 -3.46
CA PRO A 429 46.13 30.67 -3.62
C PRO A 429 45.02 31.25 -2.73
N CYS A 430 45.33 31.55 -1.47
CA CYS A 430 44.52 32.46 -0.67
C CYS A 430 44.99 33.90 -0.91
N ARG A 431 44.21 34.66 -1.70
CA ARG A 431 44.38 36.12 -1.85
C ARG A 431 44.20 36.81 -0.48
N PRO A 432 45.01 37.82 -0.14
CA PRO A 432 44.95 38.45 1.17
C PRO A 432 43.84 39.49 1.27
N TRP A 433 42.95 39.32 2.25
CA TRP A 433 42.11 40.37 2.82
C TRP A 433 43.01 41.31 3.64
N ARG A 434 43.36 42.49 3.09
CA ARG A 434 43.91 43.62 3.84
C ARG A 434 43.25 44.92 3.40
N ARG A 435 42.44 45.51 4.27
CA ARG A 435 42.41 46.95 4.63
C ARG A 435 41.20 47.24 5.54
N ALA A 436 41.46 47.60 6.80
CA ALA A 436 40.85 48.73 7.50
C ALA A 436 41.19 48.69 9.00
N ALA A 437 42.36 49.19 9.39
CA ALA A 437 42.58 49.72 10.73
C ALA A 437 43.91 50.49 10.75
N ARG A 438 43.82 51.83 10.62
CA ARG A 438 44.71 52.85 11.22
C ARG A 438 44.38 54.23 10.65
N ARG A 439 43.73 55.07 11.46
CA ARG A 439 44.13 56.46 11.72
C ARG A 439 43.61 56.89 13.09
N ALA A 440 44.54 57.49 13.85
CA ALA A 440 44.49 57.96 15.24
C ALA A 440 43.60 59.22 15.39
N THR A 441 42.88 59.41 16.51
CA THR A 441 43.22 60.21 17.74
C THR A 441 43.65 61.66 17.41
N THR A 442 43.00 62.75 17.84
CA THR A 442 42.78 63.38 19.19
C THR A 442 41.91 64.66 18.97
N SER A 443 41.05 65.18 19.86
CA SER A 443 41.37 65.94 21.09
C SER A 443 40.15 66.38 21.93
N ARG A 444 40.36 66.39 23.26
CA ARG A 444 39.69 67.04 24.43
C ARG A 444 38.70 68.22 24.23
N CYS A 445 37.61 68.24 25.03
CA CYS A 445 37.41 69.06 26.26
C CYS A 445 35.98 68.89 26.84
N ALA A 446 35.87 68.81 28.17
CA ALA A 446 34.63 68.76 28.98
C ALA A 446 34.16 70.20 29.37
N PRO A 447 33.17 70.47 30.28
CA PRO A 447 32.28 69.60 31.07
C PRO A 447 30.81 70.12 31.27
N GLN A 448 30.06 69.39 32.12
CA GLN A 448 29.05 69.82 33.14
C GLN A 448 27.58 69.34 33.03
N ALA A 449 27.25 68.53 34.06
CA ALA A 449 26.18 68.67 35.06
C ALA A 449 24.69 68.51 34.69
N GLY A 450 24.03 67.58 35.41
CA GLY A 450 22.57 67.53 35.57
C GLY A 450 22.03 66.15 35.99
N SER A 451 21.93 65.92 37.30
CA SER A 451 21.09 64.89 37.95
C SER A 451 19.79 65.57 38.47
N PRO A 452 18.78 64.88 39.07
CA PRO A 452 18.18 63.54 38.90
C PRO A 452 16.61 63.59 38.95
N THR A 453 15.97 62.44 39.25
CA THR A 453 14.55 62.14 39.66
C THR A 453 13.66 61.55 38.57
N GLY A 454 12.86 60.48 38.77
CA GLY A 454 12.59 59.62 39.93
C GLY A 454 11.70 58.41 39.57
N SER A 455 11.54 57.50 40.55
CA SER A 455 10.51 56.46 40.83
C SER A 455 9.37 56.22 39.80
N THR A 456 8.90 54.99 39.49
CA THR A 456 8.24 53.99 40.38
C THR A 456 8.07 52.64 39.67
N SER A 457 8.10 51.54 40.43
CA SER A 457 7.64 50.15 40.11
C SER A 457 6.10 49.97 40.25
N PRO A 458 5.49 48.76 40.24
CA PRO A 458 5.50 47.62 39.28
C PRO A 458 4.05 47.10 38.95
N ALA A 459 3.87 46.14 38.02
CA ALA A 459 2.71 45.21 38.03
C ALA A 459 2.90 43.92 37.18
N SER A 460 2.73 42.75 37.87
CA SER A 460 2.08 41.44 37.52
C SER A 460 2.09 40.89 36.06
N ALA A 461 2.57 39.65 35.79
CA ALA A 461 1.90 38.31 35.86
C ALA A 461 0.61 38.22 34.98
N THR A 462 0.35 37.26 34.06
CA THR A 462 0.50 35.78 34.00
C THR A 462 0.22 35.31 32.52
N PRO A 463 0.37 34.02 32.12
CA PRO A 463 0.41 33.54 30.71
C PRO A 463 -0.93 32.99 30.18
N PRO A 464 -1.04 32.57 28.89
CA PRO A 464 -2.15 31.75 28.43
C PRO A 464 -1.79 30.29 28.11
N THR A 465 -2.69 29.48 28.66
CA THR A 465 -3.07 28.08 28.50
C THR A 465 -3.30 27.61 27.06
N SER A 466 -3.13 26.31 26.92
CA SER A 466 -3.39 25.38 25.83
C SER A 466 -4.86 25.18 25.40
N ALA A 467 -5.01 24.80 24.11
CA ALA A 467 -6.04 23.91 23.51
C ALA A 467 -7.46 24.49 23.32
N PRO A 468 -8.35 23.92 22.47
CA PRO A 468 -8.37 22.59 21.84
C PRO A 468 -7.85 22.48 20.41
#